data_AF-A0A1V4EHE8-F1
#
_entry.id   AF-A0A1V4EHE8-F1
#
_cell.length_a   1.000
_cell.length_b   1.000
_cell.length_c   1.000
_cell.angle_alpha   90.00
_cell.angle_beta   90.00
_cell.angle_gamma   90.00
#
_symmetry.space_group_name_H-M   'P 1'
#
loop_
_entity.id
_entity.type
_entity.pdbx_description
1 polymer ?
#
loop_
_entity_poly.entity_id
_entity_poly.type
_entity_poly.pdbx_seq_one_letter_code
_entity_poly.pdbx_strand_id
1 'polypeptide(L)'
;MLGATSSLPYGVADVRLEPGDLLLMFTDGLVERRSRDIGAGVSLIVEAAVATGLGSAGADLDAGLDRLLEAIGGPNPEDDTCLLAVAVTEEGPRHP
;
A
#
# COMPACT_ATOMS: atom_id res chain seq x y z
N MET A 1 -6.21 19.05 -8.73
CA MET A 1 -4.85 19.17 -8.15
C MET A 1 -4.97 19.89 -6.82
N LEU A 2 -4.37 19.35 -5.75
CA LEU A 2 -4.35 20.00 -4.44
C LEU A 2 -3.63 21.36 -4.57
N GLY A 3 -4.15 22.41 -3.92
CA GLY A 3 -3.53 23.74 -3.91
C GLY A 3 -3.65 24.56 -5.20
N ALA A 4 -3.98 23.95 -6.35
CA ALA A 4 -4.19 24.69 -7.61
C ALA A 4 -5.59 25.32 -7.72
N THR A 5 -6.56 24.80 -6.97
CA THR A 5 -7.93 25.31 -6.90
C THR A 5 -8.42 25.24 -5.46
N SER A 6 -8.91 26.35 -4.91
CA SER A 6 -9.31 26.46 -3.50
C SER A 6 -10.77 26.06 -3.21
N SER A 7 -11.54 25.69 -4.23
CA SER A 7 -13.01 25.61 -4.14
C SER A 7 -13.64 24.30 -4.62
N LEU A 8 -12.85 23.30 -5.02
CA LEU A 8 -13.42 22.00 -5.42
C LEU A 8 -13.57 21.09 -4.19
N PRO A 9 -14.79 20.61 -3.88
CA PRO A 9 -14.96 19.62 -2.81
C PRO A 9 -14.30 18.31 -3.22
N TYR A 10 -13.50 17.74 -2.32
CA TYR A 10 -12.96 16.39 -2.49
C TYR A 10 -14.02 15.37 -2.08
N GLY A 11 -14.26 14.38 -2.94
CA GLY A 11 -15.14 13.26 -2.61
C GLY A 11 -14.56 12.45 -1.45
N VAL A 12 -15.43 12.00 -0.57
CA VAL A 12 -15.09 11.03 0.48
C VAL A 12 -15.54 9.66 0.01
N ALA A 13 -14.72 8.65 0.26
CA ALA A 13 -15.06 7.25 0.08
C ALA A 13 -14.87 6.52 1.40
N ASP A 14 -15.85 5.70 1.77
CA ASP A 14 -15.83 4.90 2.98
C ASP A 14 -15.74 3.42 2.59
N VAL A 15 -14.83 2.69 3.24
CA VAL A 15 -14.68 1.24 3.10
C VAL A 15 -14.60 0.64 4.50
N ARG A 16 -15.41 -0.39 4.77
CA ARG A 16 -15.29 -1.18 6.00
C ARG A 16 -14.14 -2.16 5.84
N LEU A 17 -13.20 -2.14 6.77
CA LEU A 17 -12.16 -3.15 6.91
C LEU A 17 -12.53 -4.09 8.05
N GLU A 18 -12.30 -5.38 7.84
CA GLU A 18 -12.53 -6.46 8.80
C GLU A 18 -11.19 -6.98 9.35
N PRO A 19 -11.18 -7.62 10.54
CA PRO A 19 -10.01 -8.33 11.03
C PRO A 19 -9.45 -9.31 9.99
N GLY A 20 -8.13 -9.26 9.78
CA GLY A 20 -7.44 -9.99 8.72
C GLY A 20 -7.23 -9.19 7.43
N ASP A 21 -7.86 -8.02 7.28
CA ASP A 21 -7.63 -7.17 6.12
C ASP A 21 -6.26 -6.48 6.17
N LEU A 22 -5.67 -6.30 5.00
CA LEU A 22 -4.45 -5.53 4.77
C LEU A 22 -4.76 -4.34 3.86
N LEU A 23 -4.53 -3.13 4.36
CA LEU A 23 -4.57 -1.91 3.57
C LEU A 23 -3.14 -1.49 3.19
N LEU A 24 -2.87 -1.44 1.89
CA LEU A 24 -1.64 -0.88 1.33
C LEU A 24 -1.93 0.49 0.71
N MET A 25 -1.14 1.49 1.08
CA MET A 25 -1.19 2.83 0.51
C MET A 25 0.20 3.18 -0.02
N PHE A 26 0.26 3.77 -1.20
CA PHE A 26 1.52 4.09 -1.85
C PHE A 26 1.41 5.36 -2.70
N THR A 27 2.57 5.98 -2.96
CA THR A 27 2.69 7.00 -4.00
C THR A 27 2.79 6.36 -5.38
N ASP A 28 2.40 7.10 -6.41
CA ASP A 28 2.49 6.69 -7.82
C ASP A 28 3.89 6.28 -8.24
N GLY A 29 4.94 6.92 -7.70
CA GLY A 29 6.33 6.54 -7.91
C GLY A 29 6.64 5.06 -7.66
N LEU A 30 5.85 4.35 -6.85
CA LEU A 30 5.98 2.90 -6.62
C LEU A 30 5.51 2.05 -7.82
N VAL A 31 4.41 2.44 -8.46
CA VAL A 31 3.71 1.64 -9.50
C VAL A 31 3.97 2.15 -10.90
N GLU A 32 4.12 3.45 -11.07
CA GLU A 32 4.36 4.10 -12.35
C GLU A 32 5.85 4.06 -12.68
N ARG A 33 6.20 3.30 -13.72
CA ARG A 33 7.55 3.28 -14.28
C ARG A 33 7.45 3.50 -15.78
N ARG A 34 8.48 4.07 -16.40
CA ARG A 34 8.50 4.29 -17.87
C ARG A 34 8.22 3.02 -18.68
N SER A 35 8.53 1.85 -18.12
CA SER A 35 8.35 0.54 -18.73
C SER A 35 7.10 -0.23 -18.26
N ARG A 36 6.29 0.34 -17.34
CA ARG A 36 5.16 -0.35 -16.70
C ARG A 36 3.99 0.60 -16.48
N ASP A 37 2.82 0.23 -16.98
CA ASP A 37 1.59 0.97 -16.71
C ASP A 37 1.15 0.82 -15.24
N ILE A 38 0.35 1.78 -14.77
CA ILE A 38 -0.14 1.84 -13.39
C ILE A 38 -0.93 0.57 -13.02
N GLY A 39 -1.76 0.06 -13.92
CA GLY A 39 -2.59 -1.12 -13.66
C GLY A 39 -1.74 -2.36 -13.41
N ALA A 40 -0.74 -2.60 -14.27
CA ALA A 40 0.24 -3.66 -14.09
C ALA A 40 1.07 -3.48 -12.81
N GLY A 41 1.40 -2.24 -12.44
CA GLY A 41 2.06 -1.93 -11.17
C GLY A 41 1.21 -2.31 -9.96
N VAL A 42 -0.08 -1.97 -9.96
CA VAL A 42 -1.03 -2.33 -8.89
C VAL A 42 -1.20 -3.84 -8.79
N SER A 43 -1.39 -4.54 -9.92
CA SER A 43 -1.48 -6.01 -9.94
C SER A 43 -0.24 -6.66 -9.33
N LEU A 44 0.95 -6.17 -9.67
CA LEU A 44 2.20 -6.70 -9.15
C LEU A 44 2.34 -6.51 -7.63
N ILE A 45 1.89 -5.37 -7.09
CA ILE A 45 1.88 -5.15 -5.63
C ILE A 45 0.97 -6.17 -4.95
N VAL A 46 -0.24 -6.40 -5.48
CA VAL A 46 -1.18 -7.37 -4.91
C VAL A 46 -0.60 -8.78 -4.96
N GLU A 47 -0.04 -9.18 -6.10
CA GLU A 47 0.60 -10.49 -6.25
C GLU A 47 1.78 -10.66 -5.29
N ALA A 48 2.63 -9.63 -5.15
CA ALA A 48 3.76 -9.64 -4.23
C ALA A 48 3.29 -9.72 -2.77
N ALA A 49 2.28 -8.96 -2.36
CA ALA A 49 1.73 -9.00 -1.00
C ALA A 49 1.19 -10.39 -0.63
N VAL A 50 0.54 -11.07 -1.59
CA VAL A 50 0.09 -12.46 -1.42
C VAL A 50 1.28 -13.42 -1.32
N ALA A 51 2.25 -13.30 -2.24
CA ALA A 51 3.41 -14.19 -2.28
C ALA A 51 4.31 -14.08 -1.04
N THR A 52 4.45 -12.87 -0.48
CA THR A 52 5.25 -12.63 0.74
C THR A 52 4.48 -12.91 2.02
N GLY A 53 3.17 -13.16 1.92
CA GLY A 53 2.30 -13.41 3.07
C GLY A 53 2.12 -12.17 3.95
N LEU A 54 2.30 -10.96 3.42
CA LEU A 54 2.24 -9.70 4.18
C LEU A 54 0.89 -9.50 4.92
N GLY A 55 -0.20 -10.05 4.37
CA GLY A 55 -1.54 -10.00 4.99
C GLY A 55 -1.82 -11.14 5.98
N SER A 56 -0.85 -12.01 6.28
CA SER A 56 -1.08 -13.14 7.17
C SER A 56 -1.17 -12.70 8.63
N ALA A 57 -1.97 -13.41 9.43
CA ALA A 57 -2.06 -13.17 10.87
C ALA A 57 -0.67 -13.27 11.53
N GLY A 58 -0.27 -12.22 12.24
CA GLY A 58 1.02 -12.15 12.92
C GLY A 58 2.22 -11.90 11.98
N ALA A 59 1.99 -11.48 10.74
CA ALA A 59 3.07 -11.08 9.85
C ALA A 59 3.83 -9.87 10.42
N ASP A 60 5.16 -9.93 10.29
CA ASP A 60 6.03 -8.77 10.48
C ASP A 60 5.88 -7.86 9.27
N LEU A 61 5.16 -6.76 9.44
CA LEU A 61 4.86 -5.83 8.34
C LEU A 61 6.11 -5.16 7.81
N ASP A 62 7.08 -4.80 8.65
CA ASP A 62 8.30 -4.11 8.20
C ASP A 62 9.12 -5.05 7.32
N ALA A 63 9.43 -6.25 7.81
CA ALA A 63 10.16 -7.23 7.02
C ALA A 63 9.36 -7.70 5.79
N GLY A 64 8.03 -7.73 5.87
CA GLY A 64 7.17 -8.07 4.76
C GLY A 64 7.13 -6.99 3.67
N LEU A 65 7.19 -5.71 4.05
CA LEU A 65 7.30 -4.58 3.14
C LEU A 65 8.62 -4.59 2.39
N ASP A 66 9.74 -4.89 3.08
CA ASP A 66 11.04 -5.05 2.43
C ASP A 66 11.00 -6.14 1.34
N ARG A 67 10.45 -7.32 1.66
CA ARG A 67 10.30 -8.42 0.70
C ARG A 67 9.37 -8.05 -0.46
N LEU A 68 8.29 -7.32 -0.18
CA LEU A 68 7.37 -6.84 -1.22
C LEU A 68 8.11 -5.90 -2.17
N LEU A 69 8.85 -4.92 -1.63
CA LEU A 69 9.64 -3.98 -2.41
C LEU A 69 10.67 -4.70 -3.28
N GLU A 70 11.38 -5.68 -2.73
CA GLU A 70 12.30 -6.52 -3.52
C GLU A 70 11.58 -7.25 -4.65
N ALA A 71 10.43 -7.88 -4.39
CA ALA A 71 9.67 -8.66 -5.36
C ALA A 71 9.15 -7.81 -6.54
N ILE A 72 8.83 -6.54 -6.31
CA ILE A 72 8.33 -5.65 -7.38
C ILE A 72 9.44 -4.90 -8.15
N GLY A 73 10.71 -5.12 -7.77
CA GLY A 73 11.89 -4.56 -8.43
C GLY A 73 12.49 -3.34 -7.72
N GLY A 74 12.38 -3.27 -6.39
CA GLY A 74 12.93 -2.23 -5.51
C GLY A 74 12.17 -0.90 -5.57
N PRO A 75 12.62 0.14 -4.85
CA PRO A 75 12.12 1.50 -5.03
C PRO A 75 12.40 2.03 -6.44
N ASN A 76 11.60 2.97 -6.92
CA ASN A 76 11.85 3.64 -8.18
C ASN A 76 12.90 4.75 -7.97
N PRO A 77 14.07 4.72 -8.63
CA PRO A 77 15.07 5.77 -8.46
C PRO A 77 14.72 7.07 -9.20
N GLU A 78 13.74 7.03 -10.11
CA GLU A 78 13.33 8.19 -10.90
C GLU A 78 12.26 9.05 -10.20
N ASP A 79 11.66 8.56 -9.10
CA ASP A 79 10.55 9.23 -8.41
C ASP A 79 10.47 8.86 -6.93
N ASP A 80 9.86 9.73 -6.12
CA ASP A 80 9.75 9.52 -4.68
C ASP A 80 8.76 8.38 -4.36
N THR A 81 9.27 7.36 -3.70
CA THR A 81 8.50 6.16 -3.34
C THR A 81 8.17 6.17 -1.85
N CYS A 82 6.89 6.09 -1.52
CA CYS A 82 6.39 5.83 -0.17
C CYS A 82 5.44 4.63 -0.21
N LEU A 83 5.54 3.76 0.79
CA LEU A 83 4.66 2.61 0.98
C LEU A 83 4.30 2.51 2.47
N LEU A 84 3.00 2.34 2.74
CA LEU A 84 2.44 2.19 4.07
C LEU A 84 1.55 0.95 4.08
N ALA A 85 1.74 0.10 5.10
CA ALA A 85 0.86 -1.03 5.39
C ALA A 85 0.13 -0.83 6.70
N VAL A 86 -1.16 -1.19 6.71
CA VAL A 86 -1.98 -1.30 7.92
C VAL A 86 -2.63 -2.67 7.90
N ALA A 87 -2.30 -3.49 8.90
CA ALA A 87 -3.01 -4.74 9.16
C ALA A 87 -4.13 -4.48 10.18
N VAL A 88 -5.34 -4.89 9.83
CA VAL A 88 -6.48 -4.86 10.76
C VAL A 88 -6.44 -6.15 11.57
N THR A 89 -6.12 -6.03 12.85
CA THR A 89 -6.12 -7.19 13.75
C THR A 89 -7.48 -7.30 14.46
N GLU A 90 -7.75 -8.46 15.03
CA GLU A 90 -8.76 -8.58 16.09
C GLU A 90 -8.50 -7.50 17.16
N GLU A 91 -9.55 -6.97 17.79
CA GLU A 91 -9.40 -5.94 18.83
C GLU A 91 -8.41 -6.43 19.92
N GLY A 92 -7.23 -5.81 19.96
CA GLY A 92 -6.33 -5.90 21.10
C GLY A 92 -6.94 -5.19 22.31
N PRO A 93 -6.45 -5.44 23.54
CA PRO A 93 -6.95 -4.74 24.72
C PRO A 93 -6.81 -3.23 24.49
N ARG A 94 -7.93 -2.49 24.65
CA ARG A 94 -7.91 -1.03 24.60
C ARG A 94 -6.89 -0.52 25.61
N HIS A 95 -5.84 0.14 25.14
CA HIS A 95 -4.99 0.92 26.01
C HIS A 95 -5.85 2.03 26.66
N PRO A 96 -5.82 2.18 28.00
CA PRO A 96 -6.65 3.13 28.72
C PRO A 96 -6.32 4.58 28.40
#